data_AF-A0A7G8X542-F1
#
_entry.id   AF-A0A7G8X542-F1
#
_cell.length_a   1.000
_cell.length_b   1.000
_cell.length_c   1.000
_cell.angle_alpha   90.00
_cell.angle_beta   90.00
_cell.angle_gamma   90.00
#
_symmetry.space_group_name_H-M   'P 1'
#
loop_
_entity.id
_entity.type
_entity.pdbx_description
1 polymer ?
#
loop_
_entity_poly.entity_id
_entity_poly.type
_entity_poly.pdbx_seq_one_letter_code
_entity_poly.pdbx_strand_id
1 'polypeptide(L)' 'MKDYMVRKLLPNGDLGPLEPAFPEVVNIDPAILMLTEAIAGLQEQVILQQVEIDELKGGGE' A
#
# COMPACT_ATOMS: atom_id res chain seq x y z
N MET A 1 16.76 5.66 -17.18
CA MET A 1 16.56 4.53 -16.24
C MET A 1 16.84 3.26 -17.02
N LYS A 2 17.39 2.20 -16.40
CA LYS A 2 17.50 0.90 -17.09
C LYS A 2 16.14 0.22 -17.03
N ASP A 3 15.64 -0.23 -18.17
CA ASP A 3 14.37 -0.95 -18.26
C ASP A 3 14.58 -2.39 -17.76
N TYR A 4 14.16 -2.66 -16.52
CA TYR A 4 14.21 -4.00 -15.96
C TYR A 4 13.05 -4.80 -16.55
N MET A 5 13.37 -5.90 -17.25
CA MET A 5 12.39 -6.82 -17.82
C MET A 5 12.29 -8.07 -16.95
N VAL A 6 11.06 -8.48 -16.59
CA VAL A 6 10.79 -9.61 -15.71
C VAL A 6 9.79 -10.57 -16.35
N ARG A 7 9.78 -11.82 -15.89
CA ARG A 7 8.73 -12.79 -16.23
C ARG A 7 7.91 -13.04 -14.97
N LYS A 8 6.58 -12.90 -15.09
CA LYS A 8 5.67 -13.29 -14.02
C LYS A 8 5.57 -14.81 -13.96
N LEU A 9 5.53 -15.36 -12.74
CA LEU A 9 5.19 -16.77 -12.55
C LEU A 9 3.67 -16.92 -12.72
N LEU A 10 3.25 -17.76 -13.64
CA LEU A 10 1.84 -18.05 -13.88
C LEU A 10 1.31 -19.05 -12.82
N PRO A 11 0.00 -19.10 -12.56
CA PRO A 11 -0.58 -20.02 -11.57
C PRO A 11 -0.31 -21.50 -11.84
N ASN A 12 -0.01 -21.86 -13.09
CA ASN A 12 0.37 -23.21 -13.51
C ASN A 12 1.87 -23.52 -13.29
N GLY A 13 2.65 -22.59 -12.74
CA GLY A 13 4.08 -22.73 -12.48
C GLY A 13 4.98 -22.37 -13.68
N ASP A 14 4.41 -22.06 -14.84
CA ASP A 14 5.18 -21.65 -16.00
C ASP A 14 5.62 -20.19 -15.91
N LEU A 15 6.71 -19.86 -16.61
CA LEU A 15 7.13 -18.47 -16.78
C LEU A 15 6.31 -17.80 -17.88
N GLY A 16 5.66 -16.70 -17.51
CA GLY A 16 4.91 -15.86 -18.43
C GLY A 16 5.80 -15.10 -19.44
N PRO A 17 5.17 -14.27 -20.28
CA PRO A 17 5.88 -13.42 -21.23
C PRO A 17 6.80 -12.43 -20.51
N LEU A 18 7.81 -11.94 -21.24
CA LEU A 18 8.73 -10.93 -20.74
C LEU A 18 8.02 -9.58 -20.75
N GLU A 19 7.83 -8.98 -19.58
CA GLU A 19 7.13 -7.71 -19.37
C GLU A 19 8.04 -6.74 -18.60
N PRO A 20 7.88 -5.41 -18.77
CA PRO A 20 8.60 -4.44 -17.95
C PRO A 20 8.22 -4.61 -16.47
N ALA A 21 9.23 -4.58 -15.60
CA ALA A 21 9.10 -4.76 -14.16
C ALA A 21 8.25 -3.67 -13.51
N PHE A 22 8.28 -2.48 -14.10
CA PHE A 22 7.50 -1.34 -13.69
C PHE A 22 6.63 -0.89 -14.88
N PRO A 23 5.36 -0.55 -14.65
CA PRO A 23 4.53 0.04 -15.70
C PRO A 23 5.20 1.31 -16.23
N GLU A 24 5.38 1.41 -17.55
CA GLU A 24 5.95 2.62 -18.18
C GLU A 24 5.10 3.87 -17.92
N VAL A 25 3.79 3.67 -17.73
CA VAL A 25 2.84 4.73 -17.41
C VAL A 25 2.04 4.32 -16.18
N VAL A 26 2.44 4.86 -15.03
CA VAL A 26 1.63 4.86 -13.83
C VAL A 26 0.72 6.09 -13.92
N ASN A 27 -0.37 5.98 -14.69
CA ASN A 27 -1.36 7.05 -14.78
C ASN A 27 -2.28 6.99 -13.55
N ILE A 28 -1.73 7.30 -12.39
CA ILE A 28 -2.54 7.41 -11.18
C ILE A 28 -3.16 8.81 -11.20
N ASP A 29 -4.48 8.85 -11.13
CA ASP A 29 -5.23 10.10 -10.95
C ASP A 29 -4.74 10.80 -9.68
N PRO A 30 -4.25 12.07 -9.77
CA PRO A 30 -3.81 12.83 -8.61
C PRO A 30 -4.85 12.91 -7.49
N ALA A 31 -6.15 12.88 -7.81
CA ALA A 31 -7.21 12.84 -6.82
C ALA A 31 -7.19 11.56 -5.99
N ILE A 32 -6.91 10.41 -6.63
CA ILE A 32 -6.79 9.12 -5.93
C ILE A 32 -5.58 9.14 -5.00
N LEU A 33 -4.46 9.73 -5.41
CA LEU A 33 -3.28 9.87 -4.54
C LEU A 33 -3.59 10.70 -3.30
N MET A 34 -4.20 11.88 -3.48
CA MET A 34 -4.57 12.76 -2.36
C MET A 34 -5.56 12.07 -1.39
N LEU A 35 -6.56 11.35 -1.93
CA LEU A 35 -7.50 10.60 -1.10
C LEU A 35 -6.80 9.47 -0.34
N THR A 36 -5.88 8.75 -0.99
CA THR A 36 -5.13 7.66 -0.35
C THR A 36 -4.26 8.18 0.79
N GLU A 37 -3.59 9.30 0.60
CA GLU A 37 -2.80 9.96 1.65
C GLU A 37 -3.66 10.43 2.82
N ALA A 38 -4.81 11.06 2.53
CA ALA A 38 -5.76 11.48 3.57
C ALA A 38 -6.29 10.28 4.37
N ILE A 39 -6.62 9.17 3.71
CA ILE A 39 -7.06 7.93 4.38
C ILE A 39 -5.96 7.37 5.28
N ALA A 40 -4.71 7.33 4.79
CA ALA A 40 -3.58 6.84 5.59
C ALA A 40 -3.39 7.67 6.87
N GLY A 41 -3.47 9.01 6.77
CA GLY A 41 -3.39 9.88 7.95
C GLY A 41 -4.53 9.68 8.94
N LEU A 42 -5.76 9.46 8.46
CA LEU A 42 -6.89 9.15 9.33
C LEU A 42 -6.72 7.80 10.04
N GLN A 43 -6.19 6.78 9.35
CA GLN A 43 -5.93 5.47 9.95
C GLN A 43 -4.90 5.57 11.08
N GLU A 44 -3.83 6.35 10.89
CA GLU A 44 -2.84 6.58 11.94
C GLU A 44 -3.47 7.24 13.18
N GLN A 45 -4.31 8.26 12.99
CA GLN A 45 -5.02 8.91 14.09
C GLN A 45 -5.93 7.95 14.85
N VAL A 46 -6.66 7.08 14.15
CA VAL A 46 -7.53 6.07 14.78
C VAL A 46 -6.70 5.09 15.62
N ILE A 47 -5.54 4.67 15.13
CA ILE A 47 -4.65 3.76 15.88
C ILE A 47 -4.17 4.44 17.17
N LEU A 48 -3.72 5.70 17.09
CA LEU A 48 -3.26 6.44 18.28
C LEU A 48 -4.38 6.62 19.31
N GLN A 49 -5.60 6.96 18.87
CA GLN A 49 -6.76 7.07 19.75
C GLN A 49 -7.11 5.73 20.40
N GLN A 50 -7.00 4.62 19.67
CA GLN A 50 -7.25 3.29 20.22
C GLN A 50 -6.24 2.94 21.31
N VAL A 51 -4.96 3.25 21.10
CA VAL A 51 -3.90 3.06 22.10
C VAL A 51 -4.21 3.88 23.37
N GLU A 52 -4.55 5.16 23.22
CA GLU A 52 -4.90 6.04 24.35
C GLU A 52 -6.12 5.51 25.13
N ILE A 53 -7.15 5.03 24.42
CA ILE A 53 -8.33 4.41 25.04
C ILE A 53 -7.94 3.17 25.86
N ASP A 54 -7.04 2.34 25.34
CA ASP A 54 -6.63 1.12 26.02
C ASP A 54 -5.76 1.41 27.25
N GLU A 55 -4.92 2.44 27.21
CA GLU A 55 -4.20 2.96 28.37
C GLU A 55 -5.15 3.48 29.46
N LEU A 56 -6.16 4.27 29.07
CA LEU A 56 -7.17 4.80 30.00
C LEU A 56 -8.02 3.68 30.64
N LYS A 57 -8.29 2.60 29.91
CA LYS A 57 -8.96 1.41 30.46
C LYS A 57 -8.07 0.62 31.41
N GLY A 58 -6.76 0.59 31.17
CA GLY A 58 -5.78 -0.13 31.99
C GLY A 58 -5.37 0.59 33.29
N GLY A 59 -5.64 1.90 33.43
CA GLY A 59 -5.32 2.68 34.63
C GLY A 59 -6.33 2.55 35.80
N GLY A 60 -7.26 1.61 35.71
CA GLY A 60 -8.31 1.36 36.71
C GLY A 60 -8.09 0.15 37.62
N GLU A 61 -6.95 -0.55 37.51
CA GLU A 61 -6.55 -1.64 38.41
C GLU A 61 -5.63 -1.17 39.55
#